data_AF-A0A2C9A5J5-F1
#
_entry.id   AF-A0A2C9A5J5-F1
#
_cell.length_a   1.000
_cell.length_b   1.000
_cell.length_c   1.000
_cell.angle_alpha   90.00
_cell.angle_beta   90.00
_cell.angle_gamma   90.00
#
_symmetry.space_group_name_H-M   'P 1'
#
loop_
_entity.id
_entity.type
_entity.pdbx_description
1 polymer ?
#
loop_
_entity_poly.entity_id
_entity_poly.type
_entity_poly.pdbx_seq_one_letter_code
_entity_poly.pdbx_strand_id
1 'polypeptide(L)' 'MNKQQIFPLVLIILDLLAAVVYGVTDMNVRKVVYWVAAAVLTITVTF' A
#
# COMPACT_ATOMS: atom_id res chain seq x y z
N MET A 1 -7.97 4.61 -19.04
CA MET A 1 -7.69 3.67 -17.94
C MET A 1 -8.97 2.92 -17.63
N ASN A 2 -8.93 1.58 -17.64
CA ASN A 2 -10.11 0.75 -17.45
C ASN A 2 -10.59 0.89 -15.99
N LYS A 3 -11.90 0.97 -15.73
CA LYS A 3 -12.44 1.22 -14.37
C LYS A 3 -11.94 0.22 -13.31
N GLN A 4 -11.51 -0.96 -13.77
CA GLN A 4 -10.93 -2.02 -12.94
C GLN A 4 -9.60 -1.64 -12.27
N GLN A 5 -8.83 -0.69 -12.82
CA GLN A 5 -7.51 -0.31 -12.27
C GLN A 5 -7.58 0.88 -11.30
N ILE A 6 -8.70 1.62 -11.27
CA ILE A 6 -8.85 2.80 -10.40
C ILE A 6 -8.93 2.37 -8.93
N PHE A 7 -9.69 1.31 -8.64
CA PHE A 7 -9.82 0.75 -7.30
C PHE A 7 -8.48 0.25 -6.71
N PRO A 8 -7.73 -0.63 -7.40
CA PRO A 8 -6.42 -1.07 -6.89
C PRO A 8 -5.40 0.08 -6.81
N LEU A 9 -5.46 1.07 -7.70
CA LEU A 9 -4.59 2.24 -7.61
C LEU A 9 -4.83 3.05 -6.32
N VAL A 10 -6.09 3.22 -5.91
CA VAL A 10 -6.41 3.85 -4.62
C VAL A 10 -5.91 3.02 -3.44
N LEU A 11 -6.05 1.68 -3.50
CA LEU A 11 -5.54 0.79 -2.45
C LEU A 11 -4.01 0.89 -2.30
N ILE A 12 -3.26 0.91 -3.40
CA ILE A 12 -1.79 1.06 -3.38
C ILE A 12 -1.38 2.36 -2.68
N ILE A 13 -2.05 3.47 -3.00
CA ILE A 13 -1.77 4.77 -2.37
C ILE A 13 -2.11 4.72 -0.88
N LEU A 14 -3.24 4.11 -0.52
CA LEU A 14 -3.66 3.97 0.87
C LEU A 14 -2.68 3.12 1.68
N ASP A 15 -2.18 2.02 1.11
CA ASP A 15 -1.21 1.13 1.75
C ASP A 15 0.15 1.82 1.96
N LEU A 16 0.61 2.62 0.99
CA LEU A 16 1.82 3.43 1.14
C LEU A 16 1.66 4.52 2.20
N LEU A 17 0.53 5.22 2.21
CA LEU A 17 0.24 6.22 3.25
C LEU A 17 0.16 5.57 4.63
N ALA A 18 -0.48 4.41 4.75
CA ALA A 18 -0.51 3.65 6.00
C ALA A 18 0.90 3.24 6.43
N ALA A 19 1.74 2.73 5.52
CA ALA A 19 3.12 2.38 5.81
C ALA A 19 3.91 3.58 6.36
N VAL A 20 3.75 4.77 5.76
CA VAL A 20 4.39 6.01 6.22
C VAL A 20 3.87 6.42 7.59
N VAL A 21 2.55 6.44 7.79
CA VAL A 21 1.94 6.83 9.08
C VAL A 21 2.35 5.89 10.20
N TYR A 22 2.34 4.57 9.98
CA TYR A 22 2.78 3.59 10.97
C TYR A 22 4.29 3.66 11.24
N GLY A 23 5.09 4.00 10.23
CA GLY A 23 6.53 4.19 10.39
C GLY A 23 6.88 5.43 11.21
N VAL A 24 6.15 6.52 11.01
CA VAL A 24 6.40 7.81 11.68
C VAL A 24 5.77 7.87 13.08
N THR A 25 4.56 7.34 13.27
CA THR A 25 3.80 7.49 14.52
C THR A 25 4.15 6.43 15.56
N ASP A 26 4.38 5.20 15.11
CA ASP A 26 4.43 4.02 15.99
C ASP A 26 5.84 3.40 16.03
N MET A 27 6.76 3.83 15.14
CA MET A 27 8.08 3.21 14.86
C MET A 27 8.04 1.69 14.68
N ASN A 28 6.86 1.14 14.39
CA ASN A 28 6.64 -0.30 14.27
C ASN A 28 7.01 -0.78 12.87
N VAL A 29 8.31 -1.01 12.67
CA VAL A 29 8.92 -1.41 11.39
C VAL A 29 8.23 -2.64 10.79
N ARG A 30 7.73 -3.56 11.63
CA ARG A 30 6.96 -4.74 11.19
C ARG A 30 5.68 -4.37 10.45
N LYS A 31 4.94 -3.36 10.93
CA LYS A 31 3.73 -2.86 10.26
C LYS A 31 4.09 -2.17 8.96
N VAL A 32 5.15 -1.37 8.94
CA VAL A 32 5.64 -0.70 7.71
C VAL A 32 5.91 -1.72 6.61
N VAL A 33 6.69 -2.76 6.91
CA VAL A 33 7.01 -3.82 5.94
C VAL A 33 5.75 -4.55 5.47
N TYR A 34 4.79 -4.81 6.37
CA TYR A 34 3.52 -5.44 6.02
C TYR A 34 2.70 -4.58 5.03
N TRP A 35 2.53 -3.30 5.31
CA TRP A 35 1.78 -2.38 4.43
C TRP A 35 2.49 -2.15 3.09
N VAL A 36 3.83 -2.10 3.08
CA VAL A 36 4.60 -2.04 1.83
C VAL A 36 4.44 -3.32 1.01
N ALA A 37 4.44 -4.50 1.63
CA ALA A 37 4.21 -5.76 0.93
C ALA A 37 2.80 -5.83 0.32
N ALA A 38 1.78 -5.30 1.00
CA ALA A 38 0.41 -5.18 0.47
C ALA A 38 0.35 -4.28 -0.77
N ALA A 39 1.04 -3.13 -0.74
CA ALA A 39 1.16 -2.25 -1.90
C ALA A 39 1.82 -2.97 -3.09
N VAL A 40 2.93 -3.69 -2.86
CA VAL A 40 3.65 -4.44 -3.90
C VAL A 40 2.80 -5.56 -4.48
N LEU A 41 2.07 -6.30 -3.64
CA LEU A 41 1.14 -7.35 -4.08
C LEU A 41 0.04 -6.76 -4.97
N THR A 42 -0.53 -5.62 -4.57
CA THR A 42 -1.59 -4.95 -5.34
C THR A 42 -1.06 -4.43 -6.69
N ILE A 43 0.18 -3.93 -6.74
CA ILE A 43 0.84 -3.55 -7.99
C ILE A 43 1.00 -4.79 -8.90
N THR A 44 1.54 -5.89 -8.38
CA THR A 44 1.85 -7.11 -9.16
C THR A 44 0.62 -7.84 -9.69
N VAL A 45 -0.53 -7.75 -9.01
CA VAL A 45 -1.77 -8.37 -9.52
C VAL A 45 -2.55 -7.44 -10.46
N THR A 46 -2.22 -6.14 -10.49
CA THR A 46 -2.93 -5.12 -11.28
C THR A 46 -2.23 -4.79 -12.60
N PHE A 47 -0.91 -4.93 -12.65
CA PHE A 47 -0.05 -4.67 -13.81
C PHE A 47 0.71 -5.92 -14.20
#